data_AF-A0A527UVN8-F1
#
_entry.id   AF-A0A527UVN8-F1
#
_cell.length_a   1.000
_cell.length_b   1.000
_cell.length_c   1.000
_cell.angle_alpha   90.00
_cell.angle_beta   90.00
_cell.angle_gamma   90.00
#
_symmetry.space_group_name_H-M   'P 1'
#
loop_
_entity.id
_entity.type
_entity.pdbx_description
1 polymer ?
#
loop_
_entity_poly.entity_id
_entity_poly.type
_entity_poly.pdbx_seq_one_letter_code
_entity_poly.pdbx_strand_id
1 'polypeptide(L)' 'MPSTSIRKTEYDPERKVLSVWFVASGKRYEFEEVPP' A
#
# COMPACT_ATOMS: atom_id res chain seq x y z
N MET A 1 -7.76 8.84 2.73
CA MET A 1 -8.28 8.12 3.91
C MET A 1 -7.23 8.21 5.02
N PRO A 2 -7.45 8.96 6.10
CA PRO A 2 -6.50 9.01 7.21
C PRO A 2 -6.58 7.72 8.04
N SER A 3 -5.43 7.08 8.27
CA SER A 3 -5.31 5.87 9.09
C SER A 3 -4.16 6.06 10.07
N THR A 4 -4.34 5.60 11.31
CA THR A 4 -3.29 5.62 12.34
C THR A 4 -2.24 4.52 12.12
N SER A 5 -2.58 3.49 11.33
CA SER A 5 -1.72 2.34 11.09
C SER A 5 -0.95 2.40 9.78
N ILE A 6 -1.45 3.16 8.79
CA ILE A 6 -0.89 3.22 7.44
C ILE A 6 -0.21 4.56 7.23
N ARG A 7 1.09 4.52 6.94
CA ARG A 7 1.92 5.70 6.70
C ARG A 7 1.67 6.29 5.31
N LYS A 8 1.66 5.42 4.30
CA LYS A 8 1.35 5.77 2.91
C LYS A 8 0.86 4.54 2.16
N THR A 9 0.19 4.79 1.05
CA THR A 9 -0.19 3.81 0.04
C THR A 9 0.19 4.34 -1.33
N GLU A 10 0.56 3.46 -2.24
CA GLU A 10 0.98 3.81 -3.58
C GLU A 10 0.50 2.72 -4.52
N TYR A 11 -0.24 3.10 -5.56
CA TYR A 11 -0.78 2.17 -6.53
C TYR A 11 -0.02 2.32 -7.85
N ASP A 12 0.52 1.22 -8.33
CA ASP A 12 1.12 1.09 -9.66
C ASP A 12 0.06 0.52 -10.62
N PRO A 13 -0.51 1.34 -11.51
CA PRO A 13 -1.56 0.90 -12.43
C PRO A 13 -1.04 -0.01 -13.56
N GLU A 14 0.24 0.06 -13.91
CA GLU A 14 0.82 -0.79 -14.96
C GLU A 14 0.95 -2.23 -14.46
N ARG A 15 1.36 -2.38 -13.19
CA ARG A 15 1.52 -3.68 -12.54
C ARG A 15 0.28 -4.14 -11.78
N LYS A 16 -0.70 -3.26 -11.59
CA LYS A 16 -1.87 -3.45 -10.72
C LYS A 16 -1.46 -3.82 -9.29
N VAL A 17 -0.44 -3.14 -8.77
CA VAL A 17 0.12 -3.42 -7.44
C VAL A 17 -0.18 -2.28 -6.49
N LEU A 18 -0.76 -2.61 -5.33
CA LEU A 18 -0.89 -1.69 -4.22
C LEU A 18 0.23 -1.94 -3.20
N SER A 19 1.11 -0.95 -3.05
CA SER A 19 2.10 -0.91 -1.97
C SER A 19 1.52 -0.21 -0.74
N VAL A 20 1.65 -0.83 0.44
CA VAL A 20 1.17 -0.29 1.72
C VAL A 20 2.32 -0.29 2.74
N TRP A 21 2.56 0.86 3.36
CA TRP A 21 3.58 1.02 4.38
C TRP A 21 2.94 1.20 5.75
N PHE A 22 3.27 0.33 6.70
CA PHE A 22 2.74 0.41 8.06
C PHE A 22 3.61 1.28 8.96
N VAL A 23 2.98 2.12 9.78
CA VAL A 23 3.67 3.00 10.73
C VAL A 23 4.39 2.18 11.81
N ALA A 24 3.68 1.24 12.44
CA ALA A 24 4.18 0.53 13.62
C ALA A 24 5.39 -0.37 13.34
N SER A 25 5.42 -1.03 12.17
CA SER A 25 6.46 -1.99 11.82
C SER A 25 7.48 -1.45 10.81
N GLY A 26 7.18 -0.32 10.15
CA GLY A 26 7.96 0.17 9.01
C GLY A 26 7.91 -0.75 7.78
N LYS A 27 7.19 -1.88 7.85
CA LYS A 27 7.13 -2.89 6.79
C LYS A 27 6.31 -2.38 5.62
N ARG A 28 6.75 -2.75 4.42
CA ARG A 28 6.02 -2.58 3.17
C ARG A 28 5.42 -3.93 2.78
N TYR A 29 4.14 -3.90 2.42
CA TYR A 29 3.44 -5.03 1.81
C TYR A 29 3.00 -4.65 0.41
N GLU A 30 3.07 -5.61 -0.50
CA GLU A 30 2.59 -5.48 -1.87
C GLU A 30 1.38 -6.40 -2.05
N PHE A 31 0.34 -5.85 -2.64
CA PHE A 31 -0.85 -6.58 -3.04
C PHE A 31 -0.91 -6.53 -4.56
N GLU A 32 -0.84 -7.69 -5.20
CA GLU A 32 -0.85 -7.83 -6.66
C GLU A 32 -2.28 -7.96 -7.20
N GLU A 33 -2.44 -7.72 -8.51
CA GLU A 33 -3.71 -7.83 -9.25
C GLU A 33 -4.88 -7.01 -8.67
N VAL A 34 -4.58 -5.90 -8.01
CA VAL A 34 -5.58 -5.01 -7.41
C VAL A 34 -6.28 -4.23 -8.54
N PRO A 35 -7.61 -4.30 -8.67
CA PRO A 35 -8.34 -3.47 -9.63
C PRO A 35 -8.31 -1.98 -9.22
N PRO A 36 -8.34 -1.05 -10.18
CA PRO A 36 -8.28 0.39 -9.93
C PRO A 36 -9.49 0.94 -9.17
#